data_AF-A0A7Y5TMJ2-F1
#
_entry.id   AF-A0A7Y5TMJ2-F1
#
_cell.length_a   1.000
_cell.length_b   1.000
_cell.length_c   1.000
_cell.angle_alpha   90.00
_cell.angle_beta   90.00
_cell.angle_gamma   90.00
#
_symmetry.space_group_name_H-M   'P 1'
#
loop_
_entity.id
_entity.type
_entity.pdbx_description
1 polymer ?
#
loop_
_entity_poly.entity_id
_entity_poly.type
_entity_poly.pdbx_seq_one_letter_code
_entity_poly.pdbx_strand_id
1 'polypeptide(L)'
;MLKRLVIAAILIAAIVFAVQGGEYGTSDLLHQSARRKALVARIDSLQRAVDSLTRKKSALQTDVALQERIAREEFGMVRGSKEMLYRFAEK
;
A
#
# COMPACT_ATOMS: atom_id res chain seq x y z
N MET A 1 -59.71 -18.74 -2.45
CA MET A 1 -58.89 -17.59 -2.01
C MET A 1 -57.61 -18.03 -1.32
N LEU A 2 -57.68 -18.83 -0.25
CA LEU A 2 -56.52 -19.25 0.54
C LEU A 2 -55.40 -19.95 -0.28
N LYS A 3 -55.74 -20.89 -1.17
CA LYS A 3 -54.73 -21.54 -2.05
C LYS A 3 -53.95 -20.56 -2.93
N ARG A 4 -54.62 -19.52 -3.44
CA ARG A 4 -53.96 -18.49 -4.28
C ARG A 4 -53.02 -17.61 -3.46
N LEU A 5 -53.42 -17.28 -2.23
CA LEU A 5 -52.56 -16.55 -1.29
C LEU A 5 -51.31 -17.36 -0.90
N VAL A 6 -51.47 -18.66 -0.65
CA VAL A 6 -50.33 -19.55 -0.33
C VAL A 6 -49.37 -19.65 -1.51
N ILE A 7 -49.89 -19.82 -2.74
CA ILE A 7 -49.07 -19.87 -3.96
C ILE A 7 -48.33 -18.53 -4.17
N ALA A 8 -49.01 -17.41 -3.97
CA ALA A 8 -48.39 -16.08 -4.08
C ALA A 8 -47.27 -15.89 -3.03
N ALA A 9 -47.50 -16.30 -1.79
CA ALA A 9 -46.50 -16.22 -0.73
C ALA A 9 -45.26 -17.07 -1.03
N ILE A 10 -45.45 -18.29 -1.56
CA ILE A 10 -44.34 -19.17 -1.97
C ILE A 10 -43.55 -18.55 -3.13
N LEU A 11 -44.22 -17.96 -4.12
CA LEU A 11 -43.56 -17.28 -5.23
C LEU A 11 -42.74 -16.08 -4.76
N ILE A 12 -43.27 -15.26 -3.86
CA ILE A 12 -42.54 -14.12 -3.29
C ILE A 12 -41.33 -14.61 -2.50
N ALA A 13 -41.49 -15.63 -1.66
CA ALA A 13 -40.38 -16.22 -0.90
C ALA A 13 -39.29 -16.78 -1.82
N ALA A 14 -39.66 -17.44 -2.92
CA ALA A 14 -38.71 -17.95 -3.90
C ALA A 14 -37.95 -16.83 -4.63
N ILE A 15 -38.61 -15.71 -4.95
CA ILE A 15 -37.96 -14.54 -5.54
C ILE A 15 -36.99 -13.90 -4.55
N VAL A 16 -37.41 -13.70 -3.29
CA VAL A 16 -36.54 -13.16 -2.23
C VAL A 16 -35.34 -14.08 -2.00
N PHE A 17 -35.58 -15.40 -1.97
CA PHE A 17 -34.52 -16.39 -1.85
C PHE A 17 -33.59 -16.42 -3.06
N ALA A 18 -34.07 -16.21 -4.28
CA ALA A 18 -33.22 -16.12 -5.46
C ALA A 18 -32.35 -14.84 -5.44
N VAL A 19 -32.90 -13.73 -4.94
CA VAL A 19 -32.18 -12.43 -4.84
C VAL A 19 -31.16 -12.43 -3.69
N GLN A 20 -31.46 -13.08 -2.57
CA GLN A 20 -30.58 -13.14 -1.38
C GLN A 20 -29.68 -14.38 -1.34
N GLY A 21 -30.18 -15.52 -1.81
CA GLY A 21 -29.61 -16.84 -1.64
C GLY A 21 -29.02 -17.47 -2.91
N GLY A 22 -29.04 -16.79 -4.05
CA GLY A 22 -28.14 -17.13 -5.15
C GLY A 22 -26.70 -17.02 -4.64
N GLU A 23 -25.87 -18.03 -4.93
CA GLU A 23 -24.51 -18.32 -4.41
C GLU A 23 -23.52 -17.13 -4.35
N TYR A 24 -23.88 -15.98 -4.91
CA TYR A 24 -23.20 -14.69 -4.87
C TYR A 24 -24.22 -13.54 -4.75
N GLY A 25 -24.92 -13.46 -3.62
CA GLY A 25 -25.94 -12.44 -3.38
C GLY A 25 -25.43 -11.01 -3.64
N THR A 26 -26.31 -10.12 -4.10
CA THR A 26 -25.98 -8.72 -4.42
C THR A 26 -25.28 -7.97 -3.28
N SER A 27 -25.62 -8.29 -2.02
CA SER A 27 -24.95 -7.76 -0.83
C SER A 27 -23.50 -8.22 -0.73
N ASP A 28 -23.20 -9.48 -1.06
CA ASP A 28 -21.86 -10.02 -1.02
C ASP A 28 -20.98 -9.38 -2.11
N LEU A 29 -21.52 -9.14 -3.31
CA LEU A 29 -20.82 -8.38 -4.35
C LEU A 29 -20.43 -6.97 -3.90
N LEU A 30 -21.30 -6.29 -3.15
CA LEU A 30 -21.01 -4.96 -2.59
C LEU A 30 -19.92 -5.03 -1.51
N HIS A 31 -20.01 -6.01 -0.59
CA HIS A 31 -18.99 -6.23 0.43
C HIS A 31 -17.64 -6.61 -0.17
N GLN A 32 -17.62 -7.50 -1.16
CA GLN A 32 -16.42 -7.90 -1.89
C GLN A 32 -15.82 -6.72 -2.66
N SER A 33 -16.65 -5.89 -3.31
CA SER A 33 -16.19 -4.67 -4.01
C SER A 33 -15.56 -3.66 -3.04
N ALA A 34 -16.21 -3.39 -1.90
CA ALA A 34 -15.67 -2.52 -0.87
C ALA A 34 -14.34 -3.05 -0.30
N ARG A 35 -14.27 -4.36 -0.02
CA ARG A 35 -13.06 -5.03 0.45
C ARG A 35 -11.93 -4.98 -0.58
N ARG A 36 -12.23 -5.21 -1.85
CA ARG A 36 -11.28 -5.07 -2.96
C ARG A 36 -10.73 -3.65 -3.02
N LYS A 37 -11.59 -2.63 -2.96
CA LYS A 37 -11.17 -1.22 -2.98
C LYS A 37 -10.24 -0.89 -1.81
N ALA A 38 -10.56 -1.36 -0.60
CA ALA A 38 -9.73 -1.16 0.58
C ALA A 38 -8.35 -1.86 0.45
N LEU A 39 -8.33 -3.08 -0.08
CA LEU A 39 -7.08 -3.82 -0.30
C LEU A 39 -6.19 -3.14 -1.35
N VAL A 40 -6.76 -2.69 -2.47
CA VAL A 40 -6.02 -1.94 -3.51
C VAL A 40 -5.42 -0.67 -2.92
N ALA A 41 -6.20 0.14 -2.20
CA ALA A 41 -5.69 1.35 -1.55
C ALA A 41 -4.54 1.05 -0.57
N ARG A 42 -4.59 -0.09 0.12
CA ARG A 42 -3.52 -0.51 1.04
C ARG A 42 -2.27 -0.95 0.29
N ILE A 43 -2.41 -1.69 -0.81
CA ILE A 43 -1.29 -2.05 -1.69
C ILE A 43 -0.62 -0.76 -2.22
N ASP A 44 -1.40 0.20 -2.73
CA ASP A 44 -0.86 1.45 -3.26
C ASP A 44 -0.11 2.26 -2.19
N SER A 45 -0.61 2.25 -0.94
CA SER A 45 0.09 2.89 0.18
C SER A 45 1.43 2.24 0.50
N LEU A 46 1.47 0.90 0.50
CA LEU A 46 2.68 0.13 0.78
C LEU A 46 3.69 0.26 -0.34
N GLN A 47 3.25 0.23 -1.60
CA GLN A 47 4.12 0.40 -2.75
C GLN A 47 4.84 1.76 -2.69
N ARG A 48 4.12 2.85 -2.37
CA ARG A 48 4.73 4.17 -2.20
C ARG A 48 5.78 4.21 -1.10
N ALA A 49 5.56 3.50 0.00
CA ALA A 49 6.54 3.39 1.08
C ALA A 49 7.78 2.63 0.63
N VAL A 50 7.61 1.49 -0.05
CA VAL A 50 8.71 0.70 -0.63
C VAL A 50 9.51 1.54 -1.63
N ASP A 51 8.86 2.26 -2.53
CA ASP A 51 9.52 3.11 -3.52
C ASP A 51 10.32 4.23 -2.84
N SER A 52 9.76 4.86 -1.81
CA SER A 52 10.43 5.90 -1.04
C SER A 52 11.68 5.36 -0.33
N LEU A 53 11.56 4.21 0.33
CA LEU A 53 12.68 3.56 1.01
C LEU A 53 13.75 3.09 0.02
N THR A 54 13.35 2.58 -1.15
CA THR A 54 14.26 2.16 -2.21
C THR A 54 15.05 3.35 -2.75
N ARG A 55 14.39 4.49 -3.01
CA ARG A 55 15.07 5.72 -3.40
C ARG A 55 16.05 6.20 -2.33
N LYS A 56 15.64 6.20 -1.06
CA LYS A 56 16.51 6.58 0.07
C LYS A 56 17.72 5.67 0.16
N LYS A 57 17.52 4.35 0.08
CA LYS A 57 18.61 3.36 0.06
C LYS A 57 19.59 3.62 -1.09
N SER A 58 19.07 3.84 -2.30
CA SER A 58 19.92 4.12 -3.46
C SER A 58 20.74 5.39 -3.24
N ALA A 59 20.11 6.47 -2.78
CA ALA A 59 20.83 7.72 -2.48
C ALA A 59 21.92 7.49 -1.42
N LEU A 60 21.65 6.73 -0.36
CA LEU A 60 22.66 6.38 0.64
C LEU A 60 23.84 5.59 0.06
N GLN A 61 23.64 4.83 -1.01
CA GLN A 61 24.69 4.01 -1.63
C GLN A 61 25.48 4.77 -2.70
N THR A 62 24.86 5.72 -3.40
CA THR A 62 25.47 6.36 -4.59
C THR A 62 25.78 7.84 -4.42
N ASP A 63 25.16 8.53 -3.47
CA ASP A 63 25.39 9.97 -3.26
C ASP A 63 26.45 10.20 -2.18
N VAL A 64 27.64 10.61 -2.63
CA VAL A 64 28.80 10.89 -1.77
C VAL A 64 28.53 12.04 -0.79
N ALA A 65 27.81 13.08 -1.21
CA ALA A 65 27.51 14.22 -0.34
C ALA A 65 26.53 13.80 0.78
N LEU A 66 25.54 12.95 0.45
CA LEU A 66 24.64 12.39 1.45
C LEU A 66 25.38 11.48 2.44
N GLN A 67 26.30 10.64 1.95
CA GLN A 67 27.13 9.77 2.79
C GLN A 67 28.02 10.58 3.74
N GLU A 68 28.72 11.61 3.23
CA GLU A 68 29.58 12.48 4.02
C GLU A 68 28.79 13.25 5.09
N ARG A 69 27.61 13.77 4.73
CA ARG A 69 26.71 14.43 5.67
C ARG A 69 26.29 13.50 6.80
N ILE A 70 25.85 12.28 6.49
CA ILE A 70 25.45 11.30 7.50
C ILE A 70 26.65 10.85 8.35
N ALA A 71 27.82 10.64 7.74
CA ALA A 71 29.04 10.31 8.46
C ALA A 71 29.44 11.41 9.45
N ARG A 72 29.19 12.68 9.11
CA ARG A 72 29.42 13.84 9.98
C ARG A 72 28.37 14.01 11.07
N GLU A 73 27.11 14.01 10.70
CA GLU A 73 25.98 14.37 11.58
C GLU A 73 25.59 13.22 12.51
N GLU A 74 25.47 12.00 11.98
CA GLU A 74 24.97 10.85 12.72
C GLU A 74 26.09 10.04 13.39
N PHE A 75 27.24 9.92 12.71
CA PHE A 75 28.34 9.06 13.16
C PHE A 75 29.55 9.84 13.69
N GLY A 76 29.60 11.17 13.54
CA GLY A 76 30.69 12.02 14.02
C GLY A 76 32.08 11.68 13.46
N MET A 77 32.14 11.00 12.31
CA MET A 77 33.37 10.41 11.75
C MET A 77 34.35 11.45 11.20
N VAL A 78 33.86 12.62 10.77
CA VAL A 78 34.71 13.70 10.23
C VAL A 78 34.84 14.83 11.26
N ARG A 79 35.49 14.54 12.39
CA ARG A 79 35.97 15.59 13.30
C ARG A 79 37.42 15.90 13.00
N GLY A 80 37.63 16.88 12.12
CA GLY A 80 38.60 17.99 12.26
C GLY A 80 40.09 17.74 12.52
N SER A 81 40.58 16.50 12.62
CA SER A 81 42.00 16.25 12.92
C SER A 81 42.59 14.99 12.29
N LYS A 82 41.85 14.30 11.42
CA LYS A 82 42.29 13.03 10.78
C LYS A 82 42.24 13.01 9.24
N GLU A 83 41.90 14.12 8.59
CA GLU A 83 41.88 14.20 7.11
C GLU A 83 43.07 15.02 6.59
N MET A 84 43.98 14.35 5.87
CA MET A 84 44.99 15.00 5.02
C MET A 84 44.34 15.32 3.66
N LEU A 85 44.01 16.58 3.42
CA LEU A 85 43.54 17.03 2.10
C LEU A 85 44.75 17.28 1.20
N TYR A 86 45.01 16.37 0.27
CA TYR A 86 45.99 16.60 -0.79
C TYR A 86 45.39 17.52 -1.85
N ARG A 87 45.77 18.80 -1.79
CA ARG A 87 45.57 19.74 -2.90
C ARG A 87 46.76 19.64 -3.84
N PHE A 88 46.58 18.98 -4.97
CA PHE A 88 47.55 19.06 -6.06
C PHE A 88 47.45 20.46 -6.66
N ALA A 89 48.44 21.31 -6.38
CA ALA A 89 48.62 22.56 -7.12
C ALA A 89 49.36 22.21 -8.41
N GLU A 90 48.73 22.44 -9.57
CA GLU A 90 49.43 22.43 -10.86
C GLU A 90 50.54 23.49 -10.85
N LYS A 91 51.68 23.14 -11.43
CA LYS A 91 52.81 24.04 -11.67
C LYS A 91 52.62 24.80 -12.97
#